data_AF-A0A2N5Z0B3-F1
#
_entry.id   AF-A0A2N5Z0B3-F1
#
_cell.length_a   1.000
_cell.length_b   1.000
_cell.length_c   1.000
_cell.angle_alpha   90.00
_cell.angle_beta   90.00
_cell.angle_gamma   90.00
#
_symmetry.space_group_name_H-M   'P 1'
#
loop_
_entity.id
_entity.type
_entity.pdbx_description
1 polymer ?
#
loop_
_entity_poly.entity_id
_entity_poly.type
_entity_poly.pdbx_seq_one_letter_code
_entity_poly.pdbx_strand_id
1 'polypeptide(L)'
;MSYKSLHNKYAPYWAIAMLISGFIGLAPLWFDVPSVWSSYGLDAFGPAWNYILFRGLFTVEADNKWTRFWTPIRTFLVFIFFSFSIEILQYFEVYDSTFDPLDLLAYCLVLIPVFIIDFLIVKKNK
;
A
#
# COMPACT_ATOMS: atom_id res chain seq x y z
N MET A 1 20.03 15.66 9.44
CA MET A 1 18.97 16.36 8.68
C MET A 1 17.62 16.03 9.31
N SER A 2 16.77 17.02 9.61
CA SER A 2 15.47 16.77 10.28
C SER A 2 14.50 16.09 9.32
N TYR A 3 13.93 14.95 9.71
CA TYR A 3 12.88 14.22 8.96
C TYR A 3 11.69 15.12 8.53
N LYS A 4 11.51 16.28 9.21
CA LYS A 4 10.48 17.28 8.91
C LYS A 4 10.55 17.85 7.48
N SER A 5 11.72 18.05 6.88
CA SER A 5 11.77 18.73 5.56
C SER A 5 11.46 17.81 4.37
N LEU A 6 11.68 16.49 4.50
CA LEU A 6 11.38 15.51 3.44
C LEU A 6 9.88 15.36 3.21
N HIS A 7 9.12 15.15 4.29
CA HIS A 7 7.70 14.85 4.22
C HIS A 7 6.92 16.05 3.68
N ASN A 8 7.38 17.26 3.97
CA ASN A 8 6.65 18.48 3.65
C ASN A 8 6.44 18.68 2.13
N LYS A 9 7.45 18.39 1.31
CA LYS A 9 7.34 18.63 -0.14
C LYS A 9 6.46 17.62 -0.87
N TYR A 10 6.47 16.35 -0.44
CA TYR A 10 5.80 15.27 -1.16
C TYR A 10 4.46 14.84 -0.56
N ALA A 11 4.13 15.30 0.66
CA ALA A 11 2.90 14.93 1.36
C ALA A 11 1.61 15.13 0.54
N PRO A 12 1.41 16.23 -0.21
CA PRO A 12 0.21 16.38 -1.03
C PRO A 12 0.08 15.31 -2.11
N TYR A 13 1.18 14.90 -2.76
CA TYR A 13 1.16 13.86 -3.78
C TYR A 13 0.84 12.50 -3.18
N TRP A 14 1.37 12.19 -2.00
CA TRP A 14 1.06 10.97 -1.27
C TRP A 14 -0.39 10.93 -0.79
N ALA A 15 -0.94 12.06 -0.33
CA ALA A 15 -2.34 12.16 0.06
C ALA A 15 -3.27 11.90 -1.15
N ILE A 16 -2.98 12.53 -2.30
CA ILE A 16 -3.74 12.31 -3.54
C ILE A 16 -3.62 10.85 -3.98
N ALA A 17 -2.41 10.29 -3.99
CA ALA A 17 -2.18 8.89 -4.37
C ALA A 17 -2.97 7.93 -3.46
N MET A 18 -2.97 8.16 -2.14
CA MET A 18 -3.74 7.38 -1.19
C MET A 18 -5.24 7.43 -1.48
N LEU A 19 -5.80 8.62 -1.74
CA LEU A 19 -7.21 8.79 -2.06
C LEU A 19 -7.59 8.12 -3.38
N ILE A 20 -6.77 8.29 -4.42
CA ILE A 20 -6.99 7.66 -5.72
C ILE A 20 -6.92 6.14 -5.60
N SER A 21 -5.90 5.61 -4.94
CA SER A 21 -5.76 4.16 -4.72
C SER A 21 -6.92 3.61 -3.90
N GLY A 22 -7.35 4.30 -2.85
CA GLY A 22 -8.51 3.92 -2.06
C GLY A 22 -9.81 3.93 -2.85
N PHE A 23 -10.03 4.98 -3.63
CA PHE A 23 -11.21 5.09 -4.48
C PHE A 23 -11.22 4.00 -5.55
N ILE A 24 -10.11 3.75 -6.26
CA ILE A 24 -10.04 2.71 -7.29
C ILE A 24 -10.22 1.31 -6.68
N GLY A 25 -9.56 1.03 -5.55
CA GLY A 25 -9.67 -0.26 -4.88
C GLY A 25 -11.08 -0.57 -4.39
N LEU A 26 -11.83 0.45 -3.96
CA LEU A 26 -13.20 0.28 -3.46
C LEU A 26 -14.28 0.56 -4.50
N ALA A 27 -13.95 1.17 -5.64
CA ALA A 27 -14.90 1.47 -6.72
C ALA A 27 -15.77 0.27 -7.15
N PRO A 28 -15.26 -0.97 -7.21
CA PRO A 28 -16.10 -2.13 -7.54
C PRO A 28 -17.28 -2.38 -6.60
N LEU A 29 -17.26 -1.84 -5.38
CA LEU A 29 -18.37 -1.97 -4.43
C LEU A 29 -19.60 -1.13 -4.81
N TRP A 30 -19.40 -0.07 -5.61
CA TRP A 30 -20.46 0.87 -5.97
C TRP A 30 -20.70 0.99 -7.47
N PHE A 31 -19.76 0.54 -8.30
CA PHE A 31 -19.81 0.69 -9.74
C PHE A 31 -19.53 -0.64 -10.45
N ASP A 32 -20.26 -0.89 -11.53
CA ASP A 32 -19.92 -1.95 -12.48
C ASP A 32 -18.66 -1.56 -13.26
N VAL A 33 -17.52 -2.04 -12.78
CA VAL A 33 -16.23 -1.89 -13.43
C VAL A 33 -15.89 -3.13 -14.26
N PRO A 34 -14.96 -3.05 -15.22
CA PRO A 34 -14.50 -4.23 -15.98
C PRO A 34 -14.01 -5.35 -15.06
N SER A 35 -14.19 -6.61 -15.48
CA SER A 35 -13.99 -7.79 -14.62
C SER A 35 -12.61 -7.84 -13.93
N VAL A 36 -11.56 -7.37 -14.61
CA VAL A 36 -10.21 -7.32 -14.05
C VAL A 36 -10.14 -6.41 -12.81
N TRP A 37 -10.83 -5.26 -12.83
CA TRP A 37 -10.82 -4.33 -11.71
C TRP A 37 -11.75 -4.76 -10.58
N SER A 38 -12.84 -5.46 -10.90
CA SER A 38 -13.72 -6.03 -9.87
C SER A 38 -13.07 -7.19 -9.12
N SER A 39 -12.20 -7.95 -9.80
CA SER A 39 -11.50 -9.08 -9.19
C SER A 39 -10.24 -8.66 -8.45
N TYR A 40 -9.37 -7.84 -9.05
CA TYR A 40 -8.02 -7.58 -8.52
C TYR A 40 -7.78 -6.14 -8.07
N GLY A 41 -8.78 -5.26 -8.22
CA GLY A 41 -8.61 -3.84 -7.93
C GLY A 41 -8.28 -3.59 -6.46
N LEU A 42 -9.02 -4.24 -5.55
CA LEU A 42 -8.78 -4.13 -4.13
C LEU A 42 -7.45 -4.79 -3.72
N ASP A 43 -7.06 -5.89 -4.34
CA ASP A 43 -5.79 -6.55 -4.05
C ASP A 43 -4.61 -5.73 -4.54
N ALA A 44 -4.72 -5.06 -5.68
CA ALA A 44 -3.67 -4.19 -6.16
C ALA A 44 -3.53 -2.91 -5.33
N PHE A 45 -4.63 -2.20 -5.08
CA PHE A 45 -4.59 -0.88 -4.46
C PHE A 45 -4.71 -0.91 -2.93
N GLY A 46 -5.25 -1.99 -2.37
CA GLY A 46 -5.50 -2.21 -0.95
C GLY A 46 -4.24 -2.28 -0.07
N PRO A 47 -3.17 -2.97 -0.47
CA PRO A 47 -1.90 -2.88 0.25
C PRO A 47 -1.22 -1.53 0.03
N ALA A 48 -1.36 -0.93 -1.15
CA ALA A 48 -0.66 0.29 -1.53
C ALA A 48 -1.14 1.54 -0.75
N TRP A 49 -2.45 1.80 -0.68
CA TRP A 49 -2.96 2.93 0.12
C TRP A 49 -2.72 2.73 1.62
N ASN A 50 -2.79 1.48 2.13
CA ASN A 50 -2.46 1.16 3.51
C ASN A 50 -0.97 1.38 3.79
N TYR A 51 -0.08 1.04 2.86
CA TYR A 51 1.34 1.36 2.96
C TYR A 51 1.55 2.88 3.13
N ILE A 52 0.90 3.70 2.30
CA ILE A 52 1.00 5.16 2.36
C ILE A 52 0.50 5.68 3.72
N LEU A 53 -0.61 5.12 4.21
CA LEU A 53 -1.23 5.47 5.49
C LEU A 53 -0.32 5.12 6.68
N PHE A 54 0.19 3.89 6.75
CA PHE A 54 1.05 3.44 7.86
C PHE A 54 2.40 4.15 7.89
N ARG A 55 2.97 4.44 6.71
CA ARG A 55 4.17 5.28 6.60
C ARG A 55 3.94 6.73 7.01
N GLY A 56 2.69 7.20 7.04
CA GLY A 56 2.34 8.59 7.32
C GLY A 56 2.79 9.55 6.22
N LEU A 57 2.90 9.08 4.97
CA LEU A 57 3.47 9.89 3.87
C LEU A 57 2.60 11.08 3.49
N PHE A 58 1.30 11.01 3.79
CA PHE A 58 0.31 12.04 3.50
C PHE A 58 0.36 13.25 4.43
N THR A 59 1.13 13.20 5.53
CA THR A 59 1.19 14.27 6.52
C THR A 59 2.54 14.97 6.59
N VAL A 60 2.51 16.26 6.92
CA VAL A 60 3.67 17.13 7.11
C VAL A 60 4.37 16.83 8.45
N GLU A 61 3.66 16.24 9.42
CA GLU A 61 4.12 16.01 10.80
C GLU A 61 4.64 14.59 11.05
N ALA A 62 5.40 14.07 10.09
CA ALA A 62 5.83 12.67 10.11
C ALA A 62 7.07 12.37 10.98
N ASP A 63 7.43 13.22 11.95
CA ASP A 63 8.52 12.92 12.90
C ASP A 63 7.95 12.57 14.28
N ASN A 64 7.36 11.38 14.39
CA ASN A 64 6.80 10.86 15.63
C ASN A 64 7.21 9.39 15.84
N LYS A 65 6.85 8.81 16.99
CA LYS A 65 7.24 7.42 17.31
C LYS A 65 6.69 6.41 16.30
N TRP A 66 5.51 6.67 15.72
CA TRP A 66 4.84 5.79 14.76
C TRP A 66 5.60 5.73 13.44
N THR A 67 5.89 6.87 12.82
CA THR A 67 6.58 6.94 11.53
C THR A 67 8.05 6.51 11.60
N ARG A 68 8.68 6.61 12.77
CA ARG A 68 10.02 6.04 13.04
C ARG A 68 9.98 4.51 13.12
N PHE A 69 8.90 3.94 13.64
CA PHE A 69 8.70 2.50 13.64
C PHE A 69 8.45 2.01 12.21
N TRP A 70 7.52 2.63 11.49
CA TRP A 70 7.17 2.29 10.12
C TRP A 70 8.17 2.83 9.12
N THR A 71 9.33 2.19 9.00
CA THR A 71 10.30 2.49 7.93
C THR A 71 9.82 1.90 6.59
N PRO A 72 10.33 2.39 5.43
CA PRO A 72 9.91 1.87 4.14
C PRO A 72 10.01 0.34 4.04
N ILE A 73 11.18 -0.21 4.40
CA ILE A 73 11.44 -1.66 4.35
C ILE A 73 10.52 -2.42 5.29
N ARG A 74 10.37 -1.97 6.55
CA ARG A 74 9.52 -2.68 7.52
C ARG A 74 8.08 -2.71 7.07
N THR A 75 7.58 -1.57 6.58
CA THR A 75 6.18 -1.45 6.13
C THR A 75 5.94 -2.35 4.92
N PHE A 76 6.84 -2.33 3.94
CA PHE A 76 6.76 -3.20 2.77
C PHE A 76 6.72 -4.68 3.15
N LEU A 77 7.63 -5.13 4.03
CA LEU A 77 7.69 -6.52 4.47
C LEU A 77 6.41 -6.95 5.21
N VAL A 78 5.85 -6.09 6.07
CA VAL A 78 4.60 -6.39 6.78
C VAL A 78 3.43 -6.54 5.81
N PHE A 79 3.28 -5.65 4.83
CA PHE A 79 2.19 -5.74 3.87
C PHE A 79 2.32 -6.91 2.91
N ILE A 80 3.53 -7.19 2.40
CA ILE A 80 3.77 -8.40 1.60
C ILE A 80 3.48 -9.66 2.41
N PHE A 81 3.97 -9.74 3.64
CA PHE A 81 3.72 -10.89 4.50
C PHE A 81 2.22 -11.08 4.76
N PHE A 82 1.49 -10.00 5.06
CA PHE A 82 0.06 -10.07 5.33
C PHE A 82 -0.73 -10.49 4.10
N SER A 83 -0.49 -9.87 2.94
CA SER A 83 -1.08 -10.25 1.65
C SER A 83 -0.85 -11.73 1.33
N PHE A 84 0.38 -12.22 1.45
CA PHE A 84 0.69 -13.63 1.20
C PHE A 84 0.05 -14.56 2.23
N SER A 85 -0.03 -14.13 3.49
CA SER A 85 -0.66 -14.92 4.54
C SER A 85 -2.16 -15.11 4.28
N ILE A 86 -2.84 -14.08 3.77
CA ILE A 86 -4.25 -14.17 3.38
C ILE A 86 -4.42 -15.24 2.28
N GLU A 87 -3.61 -15.20 1.22
CA GLU A 87 -3.69 -16.21 0.15
C GLU A 87 -3.40 -17.63 0.63
N ILE A 88 -2.42 -17.79 1.52
CA ILE A 88 -2.12 -19.08 2.12
C ILE A 88 -3.33 -19.59 2.94
N LEU A 89 -4.01 -18.71 3.68
CA LEU A 89 -5.22 -19.08 4.42
C LEU A 89 -6.38 -19.47 3.49
N GLN A 90 -6.50 -18.82 2.33
CA GLN A 90 -7.47 -19.22 1.29
C GLN A 90 -7.12 -20.58 0.69
N TYR A 91 -5.84 -20.83 0.41
CA TYR A 91 -5.37 -22.13 -0.09
C TYR A 91 -5.71 -23.28 0.87
N PHE A 92 -5.69 -23.03 2.17
CA PHE A 92 -6.11 -23.99 3.20
C PHE A 92 -7.61 -23.95 3.53
N GLU A 93 -8.41 -23.19 2.77
CA GLU A 93 -9.86 -23.07 2.94
C GLU A 93 -10.27 -22.66 4.37
N VAL A 94 -9.45 -21.84 5.03
CA VAL A 94 -9.70 -21.39 6.42
C VAL A 94 -10.95 -20.50 6.51
N TYR A 95 -11.33 -19.87 5.40
CA TYR A 95 -12.58 -19.11 5.24
C TYR A 95 -13.06 -19.20 3.78
N ASP A 96 -14.32 -18.89 3.54
CA ASP A 96 -14.98 -19.01 2.23
C ASP A 96 -14.46 -17.95 1.25
N SER A 97 -13.49 -18.35 0.43
CA SER A 97 -12.78 -17.53 -0.56
C SER A 97 -12.08 -18.42 -1.58
N THR A 98 -11.92 -17.93 -2.80
CA THR A 98 -11.24 -18.65 -3.88
C THR A 98 -9.78 -18.27 -3.92
N PHE A 99 -8.88 -19.23 -3.67
CA PHE A 99 -7.45 -19.01 -3.88
C PHE A 99 -7.14 -18.71 -5.35
N ASP A 100 -6.51 -17.55 -5.59
CA ASP A 100 -5.99 -17.18 -6.91
C ASP A 100 -4.51 -16.74 -6.82
N PRO A 101 -3.57 -17.50 -7.43
CA PRO A 101 -2.16 -17.10 -7.47
C PRO A 101 -1.92 -15.73 -8.11
N LEU A 102 -2.83 -15.23 -8.94
CA LEU A 102 -2.73 -13.90 -9.55
C LEU A 102 -2.94 -12.78 -8.52
N ASP A 103 -3.60 -13.04 -7.39
CA ASP A 103 -3.76 -12.07 -6.30
C ASP A 103 -2.40 -11.69 -5.71
N LEU A 104 -1.47 -12.66 -5.62
CA LEU A 104 -0.07 -12.39 -5.22
C LEU A 104 0.63 -11.39 -6.14
N LEU A 105 0.38 -11.48 -7.44
CA LEU A 105 0.91 -10.53 -8.42
C LEU A 105 0.19 -9.19 -8.31
N ALA A 106 -1.13 -9.20 -8.11
CA ALA A 106 -1.93 -7.99 -7.92
C ALA A 106 -1.43 -7.18 -6.72
N TYR A 107 -1.24 -7.80 -5.55
CA TYR A 107 -0.69 -7.15 -4.35
C TYR A 107 0.65 -6.45 -4.63
N CYS A 108 1.50 -7.07 -5.44
CA CYS A 108 2.82 -6.53 -5.77
C CYS A 108 2.77 -5.39 -6.79
N LEU A 109 1.76 -5.37 -7.67
CA LEU A 109 1.69 -4.49 -8.84
C LEU A 109 1.80 -3.01 -8.48
N VAL A 110 1.10 -2.57 -7.42
CA VAL A 110 1.11 -1.16 -6.97
C VAL A 110 1.98 -0.98 -5.72
N LEU A 111 2.03 -1.97 -4.83
CA LEU A 111 2.81 -1.89 -3.59
C LEU A 111 4.31 -1.74 -3.86
N ILE A 112 4.90 -2.51 -4.80
CA ILE A 112 6.32 -2.45 -5.10
C ILE A 112 6.72 -1.07 -5.66
N PRO A 113 6.04 -0.51 -6.68
CA PRO A 113 6.33 0.85 -7.14
C PRO A 113 6.24 1.91 -6.03
N VAL A 114 5.20 1.86 -5.20
CA VAL A 114 5.02 2.78 -4.08
C VAL A 114 6.18 2.68 -3.08
N PHE A 115 6.58 1.46 -2.72
CA PHE A 115 7.73 1.20 -1.87
C PHE A 115 9.03 1.73 -2.47
N ILE A 116 9.30 1.46 -3.75
CA ILE A 116 10.52 1.91 -4.43
C ILE A 116 10.60 3.45 -4.41
N ILE A 117 9.50 4.14 -4.73
CA ILE A 117 9.46 5.60 -4.74
C ILE A 117 9.77 6.16 -3.34
N ASP A 118 9.08 5.69 -2.30
CA ASP A 118 9.33 6.10 -0.92
C ASP A 118 10.78 5.79 -0.48
N PHE A 119 11.27 4.58 -0.77
CA PHE A 119 12.63 4.18 -0.42
C PHE A 119 13.70 5.05 -1.07
N LEU A 120 13.56 5.36 -2.36
CA LEU A 120 14.49 6.24 -3.09
C LEU A 120 14.46 7.67 -2.56
N ILE A 121 13.27 8.20 -2.23
CA ILE A 121 13.12 9.53 -1.62
C ILE A 121 13.82 9.56 -0.26
N VAL A 122 13.61 8.55 0.60
CA VAL A 122 14.26 8.48 1.92
C VAL A 122 15.77 8.34 1.77
N LYS A 123 16.26 7.50 0.85
CA LYS A 123 17.70 7.27 0.62
C LYS A 123 18.40 8.53 0.12
N LYS A 124 17.79 9.30 -0.78
CA LYS A 124 18.38 10.51 -1.37
C LYS A 124 18.61 11.63 -0.34
N ASN A 125 17.79 11.67 0.70
CA ASN A 125 17.79 12.77 1.67
C ASN A 125 18.37 12.36 3.04
N LYS A 126 18.93 11.15 3.16
CA LYS A 126 19.78 10.74 4.28
C LYS A 126 21.21 11.16 4.02
#